data_AF-A0A924U8Y5-F1
#
_entry.id   AF-A0A924U8Y5-F1
#
_cell.length_a   1.000
_cell.length_b   1.000
_cell.length_c   1.000
_cell.angle_alpha   90.00
_cell.angle_beta   90.00
_cell.angle_gamma   90.00
#
_symmetry.space_group_name_H-M   'P 1'
#
loop_
_entity.id
_entity.type
_entity.pdbx_description
1 polymer ?
#
loop_
_entity_poly.entity_id
_entity_poly.type
_entity_poly.pdbx_seq_one_letter_code
_entity_poly.pdbx_strand_id
1 'polypeptide(L)'
;KIINSAKAQLDRVRWMSYPLVSHLDVVLKEHMAVVDGLKQRDPEAAAAAMKIHIDRVFTMIRRLIIERRDYFTADSGEVLDGYVKRE
;
A
#
# COMPACT_ATOMS: atom_id res chain seq x y z
N LYS A 1 -5.72 -19.63 4.10
CA LYS A 1 -4.40 -19.52 4.79
C LYS A 1 -3.51 -18.44 4.16
N ILE A 2 -3.37 -18.38 2.82
CA ILE A 2 -2.49 -17.41 2.13
C ILE A 2 -2.89 -15.93 2.37
N ILE A 3 -4.19 -15.60 2.27
CA ILE A 3 -4.68 -14.22 2.48
C ILE A 3 -4.34 -13.70 3.89
N ASN A 4 -4.44 -14.55 4.92
CA ASN A 4 -4.13 -14.14 6.30
C ASN A 4 -2.64 -13.87 6.50
N SER A 5 -1.77 -14.67 5.87
CA SER A 5 -0.32 -14.43 5.93
C SER A 5 0.07 -13.16 5.18
N ALA A 6 -0.54 -12.90 4.01
CA ALA A 6 -0.34 -11.64 3.29
C ALA A 6 -0.81 -10.44 4.12
N LYS A 7 -2.00 -10.54 4.74
CA LYS A 7 -2.53 -9.51 5.64
C LYS A 7 -1.56 -9.16 6.77
N ALA A 8 -0.98 -10.16 7.43
CA ALA A 8 -0.03 -9.91 8.51
C ALA A 8 1.20 -9.10 8.06
N GLN A 9 1.71 -9.35 6.84
CA GLN A 9 2.81 -8.56 6.29
C GLN A 9 2.38 -7.14 5.90
N LEU A 10 1.18 -6.99 5.32
CA LEU A 10 0.61 -5.67 5.04
C LEU A 10 0.41 -4.84 6.31
N ASP A 11 -0.04 -5.47 7.40
CA ASP A 11 -0.24 -4.80 8.68
C ASP A 11 1.09 -4.33 9.28
N ARG A 12 2.18 -5.09 9.11
CA ARG A 12 3.53 -4.64 9.47
C ARG A 12 3.98 -3.42 8.67
N VAL A 13 3.74 -3.41 7.36
CA VAL A 13 4.05 -2.26 6.49
C VAL A 13 3.27 -1.03 6.92
N ARG A 14 1.96 -1.17 7.17
CA ARG A 14 1.09 -0.08 7.65
C ARG A 14 1.57 0.49 8.98
N TRP A 15 1.92 -0.39 9.93
CA TRP A 15 2.44 0.04 11.22
C TRP A 15 3.77 0.78 11.10
N MET A 16 4.71 0.26 10.31
CA MET A 16 6.01 0.92 10.09
C MET A 16 5.90 2.26 9.33
N SER A 17 4.84 2.42 8.53
CA SER A 17 4.55 3.64 7.76
C SER A 17 3.81 4.69 8.59
N TYR A 18 3.18 4.31 9.71
CA TYR A 18 2.40 5.21 10.57
C TYR A 18 3.16 6.48 11.02
N PRO A 19 4.44 6.43 11.42
CA PRO A 19 5.20 7.61 11.84
C PRO A 19 5.66 8.51 10.68
N LEU A 20 5.47 8.09 9.42
CA LEU A 20 5.92 8.86 8.27
C LEU A 20 5.05 10.11 8.12
N VAL A 21 5.71 11.27 7.99
CA VAL A 21 5.03 12.56 7.82
C VAL A 21 4.05 12.49 6.66
N SER A 22 2.84 12.98 6.90
CA SER A 22 1.71 13.02 5.96
C SER A 22 1.15 11.65 5.52
N HIS A 23 1.68 10.51 5.97
CA HIS A 23 1.21 9.20 5.51
C HIS A 23 -0.28 9.00 5.78
N LEU A 24 -0.72 9.28 7.01
CA LEU A 24 -2.12 9.15 7.40
C LEU A 24 -3.05 10.09 6.64
N ASP A 25 -2.60 11.31 6.34
CA ASP A 25 -3.40 12.27 5.57
C ASP A 25 -3.64 11.77 4.14
N VAL A 26 -2.61 11.21 3.50
CA VAL A 26 -2.76 10.62 2.17
C VAL A 26 -3.65 9.37 2.23
N VAL A 27 -3.50 8.53 3.25
CA VAL A 27 -4.32 7.32 3.43
C VAL A 27 -5.79 7.68 3.61
N LEU A 28 -6.07 8.67 4.45
CA LEU A 28 -7.42 9.16 4.68
C LEU A 28 -8.05 9.71 3.39
N LYS A 29 -7.31 10.53 2.62
CA LYS A 29 -7.79 11.08 1.35
C LYS A 29 -8.16 9.99 0.33
N GLU A 30 -7.36 8.93 0.23
CA GLU A 30 -7.69 7.80 -0.65
C GLU A 30 -8.94 7.05 -0.20
N HIS A 31 -9.08 6.79 1.11
CA HIS A 31 -10.31 6.18 1.63
C HIS A 31 -11.54 7.05 1.37
N MET A 32 -11.42 8.37 1.52
CA MET A 32 -12.49 9.31 1.19
C MET A 32 -12.87 9.20 -0.29
N ALA A 33 -11.90 9.14 -1.21
CA ALA A 33 -12.18 8.98 -2.64
C ALA A 33 -12.95 7.69 -2.97
N VAL A 34 -12.61 6.57 -2.31
CA VAL A 34 -13.37 5.31 -2.42
C VAL A 34 -14.81 5.51 -1.96
N VAL A 35 -15.00 6.12 -0.78
CA VAL A 35 -16.33 6.38 -0.21
C VAL A 35 -17.14 7.33 -1.10
N ASP A 36 -16.52 8.33 -1.70
CA ASP A 36 -17.18 9.30 -2.57
C ASP A 36 -17.69 8.65 -3.86
N GLY A 37 -16.91 7.74 -4.47
CA GLY A 37 -17.38 6.93 -5.60
C GLY A 37 -18.58 6.05 -5.23
N LEU A 38 -18.53 5.41 -4.06
CA LEU A 38 -19.65 4.60 -3.56
C LEU A 38 -20.92 5.43 -3.31
N LYS A 39 -20.80 6.63 -2.71
CA LYS A 39 -21.93 7.54 -2.48
C LYS A 39 -22.59 7.98 -3.77
N GLN A 40 -21.80 8.20 -4.82
CA GLN A 40 -22.27 8.57 -6.14
C GLN A 40 -22.87 7.40 -6.92
N ARG A 41 -22.78 6.17 -6.40
CA ARG A 41 -23.12 4.92 -7.10
C ARG A 41 -22.35 4.75 -8.39
N ASP A 42 -21.11 5.23 -8.40
CA ASP A 42 -20.17 5.09 -9.51
C ASP A 42 -19.18 3.95 -9.17
N PRO A 43 -19.42 2.72 -9.68
CA PRO A 43 -18.55 1.59 -9.41
C PRO A 43 -17.16 1.73 -10.06
N GLU A 44 -17.05 2.45 -11.17
CA GLU A 44 -15.77 2.65 -11.86
C GLU A 44 -14.88 3.60 -11.06
N ALA A 45 -15.43 4.72 -10.60
CA ALA A 45 -14.70 5.66 -9.73
C ALA A 45 -14.27 5.01 -8.42
N ALA A 46 -15.14 4.24 -7.77
CA ALA A 46 -14.81 3.52 -6.54
C ALA A 46 -13.71 2.47 -6.76
N ALA A 47 -13.77 1.72 -7.86
CA ALA A 47 -12.76 0.71 -8.21
C ALA A 47 -11.41 1.36 -8.53
N ALA A 48 -11.39 2.46 -9.28
CA ALA A 48 -10.17 3.20 -9.59
C ALA A 48 -9.51 3.74 -8.32
N ALA A 49 -10.28 4.35 -7.42
CA ALA A 49 -9.78 4.82 -6.12
C ALA A 49 -9.24 3.68 -5.25
N MET A 50 -9.90 2.51 -5.27
CA MET A 50 -9.42 1.33 -4.55
C MET A 50 -8.11 0.79 -5.12
N LYS A 51 -7.94 0.79 -6.46
CA LYS A 51 -6.68 0.39 -7.09
C LYS A 51 -5.53 1.29 -6.61
N ILE A 52 -5.72 2.60 -6.66
CA ILE A 52 -4.73 3.57 -6.15
C ILE A 52 -4.37 3.29 -4.68
N HIS A 53 -5.38 3.06 -3.84
CA HIS A 53 -5.17 2.77 -2.42
C HIS A 53 -4.32 1.52 -2.18
N ILE A 54 -4.64 0.43 -2.87
CA ILE A 54 -3.95 -0.85 -2.74
C ILE A 54 -2.52 -0.74 -3.29
N ASP A 55 -2.34 -0.14 -4.47
CA ASP A 55 -1.05 -0.03 -5.15
C ASP A 55 -0.04 0.81 -4.35
N ARG A 56 -0.50 1.78 -3.56
CA ARG A 56 0.40 2.60 -2.74
C ARG A 56 1.25 1.76 -1.78
N VAL A 57 0.80 0.56 -1.40
CA VAL A 57 1.60 -0.32 -0.53
C VAL A 57 2.98 -0.61 -1.13
N PHE A 58 3.11 -0.72 -2.45
CA PHE A 58 4.39 -0.96 -3.10
C PHE A 58 5.34 0.23 -2.96
N THR A 59 4.82 1.46 -3.05
CA THR A 59 5.60 2.67 -2.78
C THR A 59 6.06 2.72 -1.32
N MET A 60 5.19 2.32 -0.37
CA MET A 60 5.56 2.25 1.05
C MET A 60 6.61 1.17 1.32
N ILE A 61 6.46 -0.02 0.73
CA ILE A 61 7.45 -1.10 0.86
C ILE A 61 8.81 -0.64 0.31
N ARG A 62 8.85 -0.02 -0.89
CA ARG A 62 10.10 0.50 -1.46
C ARG A 62 10.79 1.49 -0.51
N ARG A 63 10.02 2.40 0.06
CA ARG A 63 10.52 3.38 1.03
C ARG A 63 11.06 2.71 2.29
N LEU A 64 10.32 1.75 2.86
CA LEU A 64 10.71 1.04 4.07
C LEU A 64 11.95 0.15 3.88
N ILE A 65 12.12 -0.45 2.69
CA ILE A 65 13.36 -1.19 2.35
C ILE A 65 14.59 -0.26 2.48
N ILE A 66 14.46 1.02 2.13
CA ILE A 66 15.56 1.98 2.21
C ILE A 66 15.74 2.51 3.64
N GLU A 67 14.65 2.95 4.28
CA GLU A 67 14.68 3.65 5.57
C GLU A 67 14.79 2.70 6.78
N ARG A 68 14.44 1.42 6.62
CA ARG A 68 14.38 0.41 7.69
C ARG A 68 15.00 -0.91 7.26
N ARG A 69 16.20 -0.86 6.66
CA ARG A 69 16.90 -2.02 6.08
C ARG A 69 16.95 -3.25 6.98
N ASP A 70 17.12 -3.08 8.29
CA ASP A 70 17.22 -4.20 9.24
C ASP A 70 15.97 -5.08 9.33
N TYR A 71 14.81 -4.60 8.84
CA TYR A 71 13.56 -5.35 8.79
C TYR A 71 13.35 -6.12 7.47
N PHE A 72 14.26 -5.98 6.51
CA PHE A 72 14.16 -6.56 5.18
C PHE A 72 15.40 -7.40 4.84
N THR A 73 15.21 -8.41 3.99
CA THR A 73 16.33 -9.17 3.43
C THR A 73 17.06 -8.36 2.36
N ALA A 74 18.33 -8.68 2.10
CA ALA A 74 19.18 -7.94 1.17
C ALA A 74 18.59 -7.88 -0.26
N ASP A 75 17.86 -8.92 -0.68
CA ASP A 75 17.23 -9.07 -1.99
C ASP A 75 15.84 -8.44 -2.10
N SER A 76 15.28 -7.89 -1.00
CA SER A 76 13.89 -7.38 -0.97
C SER A 76 13.60 -6.32 -2.05
N GLY A 77 14.58 -5.49 -2.41
CA GLY A 77 14.44 -4.51 -3.49
C GLY A 77 14.29 -5.13 -4.87
N GLU A 78 15.12 -6.14 -5.18
CA GLU A 78 15.07 -6.87 -6.45
C GLU A 78 13.77 -7.65 -6.59
N VAL A 79 13.33 -8.29 -5.50
CA VAL A 79 12.04 -8.99 -5.44
C VAL A 79 10.89 -8.01 -5.75
N LEU A 80 10.86 -6.83 -5.11
CA LEU A 80 9.82 -5.84 -5.34
C LEU A 80 9.79 -5.35 -6.80
N ASP A 81 10.95 -5.06 -7.38
CA ASP A 81 11.06 -4.62 -8.78
C ASP A 81 10.52 -5.69 -9.76
N GLY A 82 10.72 -6.97 -9.44
CA GLY A 82 10.16 -8.08 -10.21
C GLY A 82 8.63 -8.16 -10.18
N TYR A 83 7.97 -7.62 -9.14
CA TYR A 83 6.50 -7.53 -9.08
C TYR A 83 5.96 -6.31 -9.82
N VAL A 84 6.59 -5.15 -9.64
CA VAL A 84 6.12 -3.88 -10.24
C VAL A 84 6.26 -3.90 -11.77
N LYS A 85 7.26 -4.60 -12.33
CA LYS A 85 7.46 -4.72 -13.79
C LYS A 85 6.50 -5.69 -14.50
N ARG A 86 5.65 -6.42 -13.76
CA ARG A 86 4.73 -7.42 -14.33
C ARG A 86 3.31 -6.88 -14.60
N GLU A 87 3.03 -5.63 -14.24
CA GLU A 87 1.85 -4.87 -14.67
C GLU A 87 2.20 -3.98 -15.88
#